data_AF-A0AA38VBZ9-F1
#
_entry.id   AF-A0AA38VBZ9-F1
#
_cell.length_a   1.000
_cell.length_b   1.000
_cell.length_c   1.000
_cell.angle_alpha   90.00
_cell.angle_beta   90.00
_cell.angle_gamma   90.00
#
_symmetry.space_group_name_H-M   'P 1'
#
loop_
_entity.id
_entity.type
_entity.pdbx_description
1 polymer ?
#
loop_
_entity_poly.entity_id
_entity_poly.type
_entity_poly.pdbx_seq_one_letter_code
_entity_poly.pdbx_strand_id
1 'polypeptide(L)'
;MDGETLSSIIRGYDASFDSARVRAVLDRDESGALAAWVAAHLTPDTLLTAEELLQYSTLEKSGRADQLGASLDAANGQSFRDEDIKSAIEELNRSTATINKQTETLRHQQDALARLIKNESKDAQARAVLDLEYSQALDIDRKALRSAVDGLCHDIELQLSELDSHGSGSLDKTRQVVGSLFVADDKLLSSLQKLGWELETEDPQEKEDVKKLQDICARLIKYSVEACRTRLDRIFLDSLEAASSANGRHAAQGEDLATVQDELESLYSEILPVAQMSVDQQYLAPALKSLTSRNGKSFAKTAHAIDYIRDCLDYLLGKTEAFCSRMERFHAHQMAASQVAAICRTELAAPVEQASAKKRRPTMGASPTRRRKSSDHGSSRSPVRLRTGQALRNRRRSSTTGILADETPLEQLLRMLALSLPEAGDIAQSSISNPQVAALATALADRTAKVADVAANVQESFEASATTQIKDSSLAHQLLRDSLLAESPFGKVELVDPEIEGSIRVLDQELANVGKKLERVHSEVTLIRGRRGKQDELIRRWGS
;
A
#
# COMPACT_ATOMS: atom_id res chain seq x y z
N MET A 1 -31.97 108.82 35.81
CA MET A 1 -31.60 110.09 36.46
C MET A 1 -32.83 110.96 36.46
N ASP A 2 -33.30 111.35 37.63
CA ASP A 2 -34.51 112.17 37.76
C ASP A 2 -34.20 113.60 37.35
N GLY A 3 -35.10 114.28 36.62
CA GLY A 3 -34.86 115.62 36.07
C GLY A 3 -34.46 116.67 37.12
N GLU A 4 -34.78 116.44 38.40
CA GLU A 4 -34.36 117.28 39.52
C GLU A 4 -32.86 117.15 39.83
N THR A 5 -32.32 115.93 39.82
CA THR A 5 -30.88 115.66 40.05
C THR A 5 -30.01 116.26 38.96
N LEU A 6 -30.48 116.19 37.71
CA LEU A 6 -29.81 116.84 36.58
C LEU A 6 -29.84 118.38 36.73
N SER A 7 -30.97 118.94 37.14
CA SER A 7 -31.08 120.39 37.32
C SER A 7 -30.19 120.93 38.46
N SER A 8 -29.92 120.14 39.51
CA SER A 8 -29.02 120.55 40.59
C SER A 8 -27.55 120.48 40.18
N ILE A 9 -27.15 119.43 39.45
CA ILE A 9 -25.79 119.26 38.94
C ILE A 9 -25.44 120.42 38.02
N ILE A 10 -26.29 120.74 37.04
CA ILE A 10 -25.97 121.78 36.06
C ILE A 10 -26.06 123.19 36.68
N ARG A 11 -26.89 123.41 37.73
CA ARG A 11 -26.90 124.67 38.49
C ARG A 11 -25.61 124.88 39.29
N GLY A 12 -24.90 123.82 39.68
CA GLY A 12 -23.58 123.89 40.30
C GLY A 12 -22.47 124.40 39.36
N TYR A 13 -22.72 124.42 38.05
CA TYR A 13 -21.79 124.85 37.00
C TYR A 13 -22.13 126.24 36.40
N ASP A 14 -22.91 127.04 37.13
CA ASP A 14 -23.15 128.48 36.90
C ASP A 14 -23.69 128.88 35.52
N ALA A 15 -24.47 128.00 34.88
CA ALA A 15 -25.21 128.35 33.67
C ALA A 15 -26.73 128.41 33.92
N SER A 16 -27.41 129.34 33.26
CA SER A 16 -28.83 129.65 33.46
C SER A 16 -29.71 128.88 32.47
N PHE A 17 -30.50 127.91 32.96
CA PHE A 17 -31.45 127.15 32.13
C PHE A 17 -32.83 127.09 32.75
N ASP A 18 -33.83 126.99 31.88
CA ASP A 18 -35.23 126.89 32.24
C ASP A 18 -35.59 125.43 32.60
N SER A 19 -35.54 125.12 33.91
CA SER A 19 -35.69 123.75 34.44
C SER A 19 -37.02 123.07 34.05
N ALA A 20 -38.05 123.85 33.74
CA ALA A 20 -39.36 123.32 33.33
C ALA A 20 -39.32 122.68 31.93
N ARG A 21 -38.53 123.25 31.00
CA ARG A 21 -38.38 122.72 29.64
C ARG A 21 -37.58 121.43 29.58
N VAL A 22 -36.55 121.30 30.42
CA VAL A 22 -35.70 120.10 30.47
C VAL A 22 -36.47 118.90 31.03
N ARG A 23 -37.28 119.10 32.09
CA ARG A 23 -38.21 118.07 32.57
C ARG A 23 -39.24 117.68 31.52
N ALA A 24 -39.84 118.66 30.83
CA ALA A 24 -40.82 118.37 29.78
C ALA A 24 -40.27 117.62 28.56
N VAL A 25 -38.94 117.62 28.34
CA VAL A 25 -38.30 116.84 27.26
C VAL A 25 -37.89 115.45 27.76
N LEU A 26 -37.43 115.32 29.01
CA LEU A 26 -37.11 114.04 29.64
C LEU A 26 -38.36 113.19 29.93
N ASP A 27 -39.46 113.81 30.33
CA ASP A 27 -40.74 113.12 30.59
C ASP A 27 -41.49 112.76 29.31
N ARG A 28 -41.09 113.32 28.15
CA ARG A 28 -41.70 113.08 26.84
C ARG A 28 -40.93 112.06 26.00
N ASP A 29 -39.78 111.59 26.49
CA ASP A 29 -38.99 110.53 25.83
C ASP A 29 -39.45 109.14 26.29
N GLU A 30 -40.38 108.54 25.56
CA GLU A 30 -40.94 107.21 25.88
C GLU A 30 -39.92 106.06 25.75
N SER A 31 -38.76 106.30 25.13
CA SER A 31 -37.74 105.26 24.90
C SER A 31 -36.69 105.17 26.00
N GLY A 32 -36.67 106.08 26.98
CA GLY A 32 -35.70 106.10 28.09
C GLY A 32 -34.23 106.23 27.67
N ALA A 33 -33.96 106.38 26.37
CA ALA A 33 -32.63 106.42 25.79
C ALA A 33 -31.95 107.76 26.06
N LEU A 34 -32.70 108.88 26.05
CA LEU A 34 -32.16 110.17 26.47
C LEU A 34 -31.88 110.18 27.98
N ALA A 35 -32.76 109.58 28.80
CA ALA A 35 -32.53 109.48 30.24
C ALA A 35 -31.32 108.60 30.59
N ALA A 36 -31.10 107.50 29.86
CA ALA A 36 -29.92 106.64 30.00
C ALA A 36 -28.65 107.31 29.47
N TRP A 37 -28.72 108.03 28.34
CA TRP A 37 -27.59 108.79 27.78
C TRP A 37 -27.16 109.90 28.75
N VAL A 38 -28.13 110.65 29.26
CA VAL A 38 -27.93 111.66 30.30
C VAL A 38 -27.30 111.07 31.54
N ALA A 39 -27.78 109.91 32.01
CA ALA A 39 -27.20 109.25 33.17
C ALA A 39 -25.76 108.74 32.95
N ALA A 40 -25.37 108.49 31.70
CA ALA A 40 -24.02 108.05 31.36
C ALA A 40 -23.05 109.21 31.08
N HIS A 41 -23.53 110.39 30.62
CA HIS A 41 -22.67 111.47 30.10
C HIS A 41 -22.80 112.80 30.86
N LEU A 42 -23.78 112.95 31.76
CA LEU A 42 -24.01 114.14 32.58
C LEU A 42 -23.97 113.78 34.07
N THR A 43 -22.92 113.04 34.46
CA THR A 43 -22.59 112.70 35.85
C THR A 43 -21.51 113.62 36.39
N PRO A 44 -21.41 113.83 37.72
CA PRO A 44 -20.40 114.72 38.31
C PRO A 44 -18.96 114.30 37.95
N ASP A 45 -18.73 113.02 37.62
CA ASP A 45 -17.43 112.49 37.22
C ASP A 45 -17.09 112.72 35.72
N THR A 46 -18.09 113.05 34.90
CA THR A 46 -17.93 113.29 33.45
C THR A 46 -17.97 114.78 33.09
N LEU A 47 -18.37 115.63 34.04
CA LEU A 47 -18.34 117.08 33.91
C LEU A 47 -17.06 117.61 34.55
N LEU A 48 -16.28 118.40 33.78
CA LEU A 48 -15.08 119.04 34.30
C LEU A 48 -15.46 119.98 35.45
N THR A 49 -14.87 119.78 36.62
CA THR A 49 -15.01 120.69 37.76
C THR A 49 -14.50 122.09 37.41
N ALA A 50 -14.94 123.14 38.12
CA ALA A 50 -14.52 124.52 37.81
C ALA A 50 -12.99 124.71 37.85
N GLU A 51 -12.29 123.97 38.72
CA GLU A 51 -10.82 123.95 38.77
C GLU A 51 -10.21 123.20 37.58
N GLU A 52 -10.76 122.06 37.18
CA GLU A 52 -10.33 121.30 36.00
C GLU A 52 -10.60 122.04 34.71
N LEU A 53 -11.69 122.81 34.60
CA LEU A 53 -11.96 123.67 33.45
C LEU A 53 -10.93 124.80 33.38
N LEU A 54 -10.54 125.37 34.52
CA LEU A 54 -9.46 126.36 34.59
C LEU A 54 -8.12 125.74 34.17
N GLN A 55 -7.81 124.51 34.62
CA GLN A 55 -6.64 123.75 34.19
C GLN A 55 -6.69 123.41 32.69
N TYR A 56 -7.85 123.01 32.17
CA TYR A 56 -8.03 122.71 30.76
C TYR A 56 -7.88 123.97 29.90
N SER A 57 -8.45 125.10 30.33
CA SER A 57 -8.29 126.39 29.63
C SER A 57 -6.84 126.91 29.68
N THR A 58 -6.09 126.60 30.74
CA THR A 58 -4.65 126.94 30.82
C THR A 58 -3.80 125.97 29.99
N LEU A 59 -4.18 124.69 29.89
CA LEU A 59 -3.58 123.69 29.00
C LEU A 59 -3.86 123.98 27.53
N GLU A 60 -5.05 124.49 27.20
CA GLU A 60 -5.47 124.92 25.87
C GLU A 60 -4.74 126.21 25.47
N LYS A 61 -4.69 127.22 26.35
CA LYS A 61 -3.90 128.45 26.15
C LYS A 61 -2.39 128.19 26.03
N SER A 62 -1.89 127.08 26.59
CA SER A 62 -0.48 126.67 26.49
C SER A 62 -0.22 125.64 25.37
N GLY A 63 -1.23 125.25 24.59
CA GLY A 63 -1.10 124.31 23.45
C GLY A 63 -0.70 122.88 23.84
N ARG A 64 -0.76 122.51 25.12
CA ARG A 64 -0.38 121.18 25.64
C ARG A 64 -1.50 120.15 25.54
N ALA A 65 -2.75 120.58 25.43
CA ALA A 65 -3.90 119.69 25.25
C ALA A 65 -3.82 118.92 23.91
N ASP A 66 -3.49 119.61 22.82
CA ASP A 66 -3.37 119.00 21.48
C ASP A 66 -2.23 117.96 21.41
N GLN A 67 -1.15 118.19 22.14
CA GLN A 67 -0.01 117.26 22.21
C GLN A 67 -0.36 115.97 22.94
N LEU A 68 -1.22 116.03 23.96
CA LEU A 68 -1.69 114.85 24.68
C LEU A 68 -2.69 114.05 23.85
N GLY A 69 -3.59 114.72 23.11
CA GLY A 69 -4.50 114.06 22.17
C GLY A 69 -3.76 113.25 21.09
N ALA A 70 -2.73 113.85 20.48
CA ALA A 70 -1.90 113.16 19.50
C ALA A 70 -1.10 111.98 20.09
N SER A 71 -0.74 112.04 21.38
CA SER A 71 -0.02 110.95 22.04
C SER A 71 -0.88 109.74 22.39
N LEU A 72 -2.19 109.94 22.60
CA LEU A 72 -3.12 108.86 22.96
C LEU A 72 -3.53 108.02 21.73
N ASP A 73 -3.67 108.65 20.56
CA ASP A 73 -3.92 107.95 19.28
C ASP A 73 -2.73 107.08 18.85
N ALA A 74 -1.51 107.42 19.26
CA ALA A 74 -0.33 106.59 18.99
C ALA A 74 -0.19 105.38 19.93
N ALA A 75 -0.83 105.41 21.10
CA ALA A 75 -0.67 104.38 22.14
C ALA A 75 -1.68 103.23 22.03
N ASN A 76 -2.79 103.41 21.33
CA ASN A 76 -3.83 102.40 21.14
C ASN A 76 -3.93 101.94 19.67
N GLY A 77 -2.96 101.12 19.24
CA GLY A 77 -3.07 100.28 18.05
C GLY A 77 -2.58 100.90 16.75
N GLN A 78 -1.63 100.21 16.10
CA GLN A 78 -1.52 100.30 14.65
C GLN A 78 -2.90 100.03 14.07
N SER A 79 -3.48 101.02 13.39
CA SER A 79 -4.70 100.83 12.62
C SER A 79 -4.44 99.72 11.61
N PHE A 80 -5.09 98.58 11.79
CA PHE A 80 -5.12 97.54 10.77
C PHE A 80 -5.56 98.19 9.47
N ARG A 81 -4.76 98.06 8.41
CA ARG A 81 -5.15 98.61 7.12
C ARG A 81 -6.35 97.82 6.64
N ASP A 82 -7.31 98.51 6.03
CA ASP A 82 -8.51 97.87 5.48
C ASP A 82 -8.17 96.78 4.43
N GLU A 83 -6.98 96.87 3.83
CA GLU A 83 -6.38 95.84 2.96
C GLU A 83 -5.96 94.57 3.71
N ASP A 84 -5.39 94.69 4.92
CA ASP A 84 -4.98 93.55 5.73
C ASP A 84 -6.21 92.76 6.18
N ILE A 85 -7.29 93.45 6.54
CA ILE A 85 -8.58 92.84 6.90
C ILE A 85 -9.18 92.10 5.71
N LYS A 86 -9.18 92.71 4.51
CA LYS A 86 -9.64 92.04 3.28
C LYS A 86 -8.80 90.81 2.94
N SER A 87 -7.48 90.89 3.08
CA SER A 87 -6.59 89.77 2.82
C SER A 87 -6.82 88.60 3.79
N ALA A 88 -7.03 88.90 5.08
CA ALA A 88 -7.36 87.91 6.10
C ALA A 88 -8.72 87.25 5.85
N ILE A 89 -9.72 88.03 5.39
CA ILE A 89 -11.04 87.49 5.00
C ILE A 89 -10.92 86.57 3.78
N GLU A 90 -10.13 86.95 2.76
CA GLU A 90 -9.90 86.10 1.60
C GLU A 90 -9.12 84.82 1.95
N GLU A 91 -8.12 84.90 2.82
CA GLU A 91 -7.37 83.75 3.30
C GLU A 91 -8.24 82.82 4.15
N LEU A 92 -9.09 83.37 5.01
CA LEU A 92 -10.08 82.61 5.77
C LEU A 92 -11.10 81.94 4.85
N ASN A 93 -11.57 82.61 3.81
CA ASN A 93 -12.49 82.04 2.82
C ASN A 93 -11.81 80.92 2.01
N ARG A 94 -10.54 81.10 1.61
CA ARG A 94 -9.74 80.06 0.96
C ARG A 94 -9.58 78.85 1.90
N SER A 95 -9.25 79.09 3.17
CA SER A 95 -9.11 78.04 4.20
C SER A 95 -10.42 77.29 4.42
N THR A 96 -11.54 78.02 4.55
CA THR A 96 -12.88 77.44 4.73
C THR A 96 -13.28 76.60 3.52
N ALA A 97 -12.98 77.06 2.29
CA ALA A 97 -13.23 76.29 1.08
C ALA A 97 -12.35 75.02 1.01
N THR A 98 -11.10 75.07 1.46
CA THR A 98 -10.24 73.87 1.55
C THR A 98 -10.71 72.88 2.61
N ILE A 99 -11.16 73.35 3.77
CA ILE A 99 -11.72 72.51 4.83
C ILE A 99 -13.03 71.85 4.37
N ASN A 100 -13.89 72.58 3.66
CA ASN A 100 -15.12 72.01 3.10
C ASN A 100 -14.81 70.91 2.08
N LYS A 101 -13.84 71.11 1.18
CA LYS A 101 -13.39 70.05 0.27
C LYS A 101 -12.84 68.84 1.03
N GLN A 102 -12.04 69.06 2.09
CA GLN A 102 -11.52 67.97 2.92
C GLN A 102 -12.64 67.20 3.63
N THR A 103 -13.61 67.89 4.21
CA THR A 103 -14.75 67.23 4.89
C THR A 103 -15.64 66.47 3.90
N GLU A 104 -15.84 66.95 2.68
CA GLU A 104 -16.50 66.21 1.61
C GLU A 104 -15.73 64.94 1.23
N THR A 105 -14.40 65.03 1.06
CA THR A 105 -13.57 63.84 0.78
C THR A 105 -13.60 62.82 1.92
N LEU A 106 -13.60 63.27 3.18
CA LEU A 106 -13.72 62.39 4.34
C LEU A 106 -15.11 61.75 4.41
N ARG A 107 -16.19 62.48 4.08
CA ARG A 107 -17.52 61.88 3.95
C ARG A 107 -17.56 60.81 2.88
N HIS A 108 -16.96 61.05 1.71
CA HIS A 108 -16.87 60.04 0.66
C HIS A 108 -16.05 58.82 1.10
N GLN A 109 -14.96 59.01 1.85
CA GLN A 109 -14.17 57.91 2.42
C GLN A 109 -14.98 57.14 3.48
N GLN A 110 -15.71 57.83 4.34
CA GLN A 110 -16.58 57.23 5.34
C GLN A 110 -17.68 56.38 4.68
N ASP A 111 -18.35 56.90 3.65
CA ASP A 111 -19.37 56.17 2.90
C ASP A 111 -18.78 54.95 2.17
N ALA A 112 -17.58 55.07 1.61
CA ALA A 112 -16.87 53.96 0.97
C ALA A 112 -16.51 52.86 1.98
N LEU A 113 -16.01 53.23 3.16
CA LEU A 113 -15.71 52.28 4.24
C LEU A 113 -16.98 51.61 4.78
N ALA A 114 -18.06 52.37 4.97
CA ALA A 114 -19.34 51.81 5.40
C ALA A 114 -19.89 50.79 4.39
N ARG A 115 -19.73 51.05 3.09
CA ARG A 115 -20.07 50.08 2.02
C ARG A 115 -19.17 48.85 2.06
N LEU A 116 -17.88 49.00 2.33
CA LEU A 116 -16.94 47.88 2.42
C LEU A 116 -17.26 46.98 3.61
N ILE A 117 -17.51 47.54 4.80
CA ILE A 117 -17.93 46.77 5.99
C ILE A 117 -19.25 46.02 5.73
N LYS A 118 -20.20 46.66 5.04
CA LYS A 118 -21.47 46.02 4.66
C LYS A 118 -21.26 44.90 3.64
N ASN A 119 -20.31 45.03 2.73
CA ASN A 119 -19.98 43.98 1.77
C ASN A 119 -19.20 42.84 2.44
N GLU A 120 -18.28 43.14 3.36
CA GLU A 120 -17.54 42.14 4.12
C GLU A 120 -18.46 41.26 4.98
N SER A 121 -19.47 41.85 5.61
CA SER A 121 -20.46 41.06 6.38
C SER A 121 -21.31 40.16 5.47
N LYS A 122 -21.69 40.64 4.27
CA LYS A 122 -22.38 39.82 3.26
C LYS A 122 -21.49 38.71 2.72
N ASP A 123 -20.21 38.99 2.45
CA ASP A 123 -19.24 38.02 1.97
C ASP A 123 -18.96 36.96 3.05
N ALA A 124 -18.88 37.36 4.32
CA ALA A 124 -18.75 36.44 5.44
C ALA A 124 -19.99 35.52 5.57
N GLN A 125 -21.20 36.07 5.42
CA GLN A 125 -22.43 35.28 5.40
C GLN A 125 -22.47 34.33 4.20
N ALA A 126 -22.11 34.78 3.00
CA ALA A 126 -22.03 33.94 1.81
C ALA A 126 -21.02 32.80 1.97
N ARG A 127 -19.85 33.07 2.58
CA ARG A 127 -18.86 32.03 2.91
C ARG A 127 -19.39 31.04 3.93
N ALA A 128 -20.06 31.51 4.99
CA ALA A 128 -20.64 30.63 6.00
C ALA A 128 -21.71 29.69 5.42
N VAL A 129 -22.52 30.17 4.47
CA VAL A 129 -23.51 29.34 3.75
C VAL A 129 -22.80 28.29 2.88
N LEU A 130 -21.79 28.70 2.10
CA LEU A 130 -21.01 27.75 1.27
C LEU A 130 -20.27 26.71 2.11
N ASP A 131 -19.68 27.10 3.24
CA ASP A 131 -19.01 26.18 4.16
C ASP A 131 -19.99 25.16 4.77
N LEU A 132 -21.22 25.60 5.09
CA LEU A 132 -22.28 24.73 5.57
C LEU A 132 -22.71 23.74 4.48
N GLU A 133 -22.98 24.20 3.27
CA GLU A 133 -23.33 23.34 2.12
C GLU A 133 -22.22 22.32 1.83
N TYR A 134 -20.95 22.77 1.84
CA TYR A 134 -19.80 21.89 1.64
C TYR A 134 -19.67 20.85 2.77
N SER A 135 -19.89 21.25 4.03
CA SER A 135 -19.87 20.31 5.16
C SER A 135 -20.97 19.25 5.06
N GLN A 136 -22.17 19.65 4.63
CA GLN A 136 -23.29 18.74 4.42
C GLN A 136 -23.01 17.76 3.27
N ALA A 137 -22.44 18.24 2.16
CA ALA A 137 -22.03 17.38 1.05
C ALA A 137 -20.99 16.34 1.51
N LEU A 138 -19.96 16.76 2.24
CA LEU A 138 -18.96 15.83 2.81
C LEU A 138 -19.56 14.82 3.79
N ASP A 139 -20.56 15.23 4.58
CA ASP A 139 -21.22 14.31 5.51
C ASP A 139 -22.14 13.32 4.80
N ILE A 140 -22.77 13.71 3.68
CA ILE A 140 -23.49 12.79 2.80
C ILE A 140 -22.52 11.78 2.19
N ASP A 141 -21.40 12.24 1.64
CA ASP A 141 -20.37 11.37 1.05
C ASP A 141 -19.79 10.40 2.08
N ARG A 142 -19.53 10.86 3.30
CA ARG A 142 -19.09 10.00 4.41
C ARG A 142 -20.13 8.96 4.80
N LYS A 143 -21.42 9.33 4.84
CA LYS A 143 -22.51 8.39 5.13
C LYS A 143 -22.65 7.35 4.01
N ALA A 144 -22.57 7.79 2.75
CA ALA A 144 -22.60 6.90 1.59
C ALA A 144 -21.43 5.92 1.61
N LEU A 145 -20.20 6.40 1.89
CA LEU A 145 -19.02 5.56 2.02
C LEU A 145 -19.16 4.55 3.17
N ARG A 146 -19.65 4.98 4.34
CA ARG A 146 -19.92 4.07 5.47
C ARG A 146 -20.91 2.99 5.10
N SER A 147 -22.04 3.34 4.47
CA SER A 147 -23.01 2.33 4.02
C SER A 147 -22.45 1.36 2.98
N ALA A 148 -21.55 1.83 2.10
CA ALA A 148 -20.88 0.97 1.14
C ALA A 148 -19.87 0.02 1.82
N VAL A 149 -19.13 0.51 2.83
CA VAL A 149 -18.24 -0.31 3.66
C VAL A 149 -19.04 -1.35 4.44
N ASP A 150 -20.14 -0.96 5.09
CA ASP A 150 -21.02 -1.87 5.83
C ASP A 150 -21.61 -2.95 4.89
N GLY A 151 -22.00 -2.56 3.67
CA GLY A 151 -22.46 -3.50 2.64
C GLY A 151 -21.38 -4.51 2.24
N LEU A 152 -20.15 -4.05 1.96
CA LEU A 152 -19.03 -4.93 1.64
C LEU A 152 -18.64 -5.83 2.81
N CYS A 153 -18.69 -5.33 4.05
CA CYS A 153 -18.47 -6.11 5.26
C CYS A 153 -19.49 -7.25 5.37
N HIS A 154 -20.77 -6.97 5.14
CA HIS A 154 -21.81 -7.98 5.14
C HIS A 154 -21.64 -9.01 4.02
N ASP A 155 -21.27 -8.57 2.81
CA ASP A 155 -20.98 -9.48 1.70
C ASP A 155 -19.80 -10.42 2.03
N ILE A 156 -18.75 -9.90 2.67
CA ILE A 156 -17.60 -10.69 3.13
C ILE A 156 -18.04 -11.67 4.23
N GLU A 157 -18.87 -11.27 5.19
CA GLU A 157 -19.41 -12.18 6.22
C GLU A 157 -20.25 -13.31 5.62
N LEU A 158 -21.10 -13.01 4.63
CA LEU A 158 -21.85 -14.01 3.89
C LEU A 158 -20.91 -14.99 3.19
N GLN A 159 -19.92 -14.49 2.45
CA GLN A 159 -18.92 -15.33 1.79
C GLN A 159 -18.10 -16.18 2.78
N LEU A 160 -17.77 -15.66 3.97
CA LEU A 160 -17.10 -16.42 5.02
C LEU A 160 -17.98 -17.56 5.55
N SER A 161 -19.27 -17.29 5.78
CA SER A 161 -20.22 -18.32 6.22
C SER A 161 -20.46 -19.40 5.16
N GLU A 162 -20.46 -19.00 3.88
CA GLU A 162 -20.52 -19.92 2.75
C GLU A 162 -19.26 -20.78 2.67
N LEU A 163 -18.07 -20.20 2.84
CA LEU A 163 -16.80 -20.94 2.84
C LEU A 163 -16.72 -21.94 4.02
N ASP A 164 -17.15 -21.56 5.22
CA ASP A 164 -17.19 -22.46 6.38
C ASP A 164 -18.16 -23.64 6.16
N SER A 165 -19.34 -23.37 5.61
CA SER A 165 -20.33 -24.42 5.31
C SER A 165 -19.88 -25.36 4.19
N HIS A 166 -19.22 -24.84 3.15
CA HIS A 166 -18.60 -25.66 2.11
C HIS A 166 -17.43 -26.50 2.65
N GLY A 167 -16.64 -25.96 3.59
CA GLY A 167 -15.52 -26.67 4.23
C GLY A 167 -15.97 -27.92 5.00
N SER A 168 -17.02 -27.79 5.82
CA SER A 168 -17.57 -28.93 6.59
C SER A 168 -18.22 -29.99 5.69
N GLY A 169 -19.08 -29.58 4.76
CA GLY A 169 -19.73 -30.51 3.83
C GLY A 169 -18.79 -31.20 2.85
N SER A 170 -17.66 -30.57 2.50
CA SER A 170 -16.65 -31.20 1.64
C SER A 170 -15.84 -32.27 2.38
N LEU A 171 -15.53 -32.07 3.66
CA LEU A 171 -14.84 -33.07 4.48
C LEU A 171 -15.64 -34.37 4.61
N ASP A 172 -16.94 -34.27 4.91
CA ASP A 172 -17.80 -35.45 5.04
C ASP A 172 -17.91 -36.23 3.72
N LYS A 173 -18.02 -35.51 2.59
CA LYS A 173 -17.99 -36.13 1.25
C LYS A 173 -16.66 -36.83 0.98
N THR A 174 -15.52 -36.21 1.30
CA THR A 174 -14.22 -36.86 1.13
C THR A 174 -14.10 -38.11 1.99
N ARG A 175 -14.56 -38.06 3.26
CA ARG A 175 -14.56 -39.21 4.17
C ARG A 175 -15.45 -40.35 3.66
N GLN A 176 -16.62 -40.04 3.10
CA GLN A 176 -17.49 -41.03 2.48
C GLN A 176 -16.83 -41.69 1.27
N VAL A 177 -16.16 -40.91 0.41
CA VAL A 177 -15.42 -41.43 -0.75
C VAL A 177 -14.24 -42.29 -0.31
N VAL A 178 -13.48 -41.89 0.72
CA VAL A 178 -12.40 -42.70 1.30
C VAL A 178 -12.94 -44.02 1.82
N GLY A 179 -14.03 -43.98 2.58
CA GLY A 179 -14.66 -45.17 3.14
C GLY A 179 -15.13 -46.15 2.06
N SER A 180 -15.77 -45.65 0.99
CA SER A 180 -16.19 -46.51 -0.12
C SER A 180 -15.01 -47.09 -0.91
N LEU A 181 -13.91 -46.32 -1.01
CA LEU A 181 -12.67 -46.76 -1.66
C LEU A 181 -12.03 -47.93 -0.89
N PHE A 182 -11.85 -47.79 0.41
CA PHE A 182 -11.25 -48.83 1.25
C PHE A 182 -12.12 -50.09 1.30
N VAL A 183 -13.45 -49.95 1.33
CA VAL A 183 -14.35 -51.12 1.22
C VAL A 183 -14.19 -51.83 -0.13
N ALA A 184 -13.91 -51.11 -1.22
CA ALA A 184 -13.64 -51.74 -2.51
C ALA A 184 -12.26 -52.43 -2.52
N ASP A 185 -11.26 -51.83 -1.90
CA ASP A 185 -9.92 -52.38 -1.80
C ASP A 185 -9.89 -53.64 -0.90
N ASP A 186 -10.62 -53.65 0.22
CA ASP A 186 -10.81 -54.81 1.09
C ASP A 186 -11.47 -55.98 0.35
N LYS A 187 -12.45 -55.70 -0.52
CA LYS A 187 -13.05 -56.73 -1.37
C LYS A 187 -12.02 -57.33 -2.33
N LEU A 188 -11.17 -56.49 -2.92
CA LEU A 188 -10.09 -56.94 -3.79
C LEU A 188 -9.08 -57.81 -3.02
N LEU A 189 -8.62 -57.34 -1.86
CA LEU A 189 -7.71 -58.09 -0.98
C LEU A 189 -8.31 -59.43 -0.54
N SER A 190 -9.60 -59.47 -0.22
CA SER A 190 -10.30 -60.72 0.12
C SER A 190 -10.35 -61.69 -1.08
N SER A 191 -10.41 -61.19 -2.31
CA SER A 191 -10.35 -62.01 -3.52
C SER A 191 -8.94 -62.53 -3.81
N LEU A 192 -7.90 -61.72 -3.56
CA LEU A 192 -6.51 -62.15 -3.65
C LEU A 192 -6.18 -63.20 -2.58
N GLN A 193 -6.72 -63.06 -1.36
CA GLN A 193 -6.55 -64.05 -0.31
C GLN A 193 -7.15 -65.41 -0.73
N LYS A 194 -8.35 -65.42 -1.32
CA LYS A 194 -8.96 -66.65 -1.86
C LYS A 194 -8.10 -67.27 -2.95
N LEU A 195 -7.60 -66.46 -3.89
CA LEU A 195 -6.70 -66.93 -4.94
C LEU A 195 -5.39 -67.51 -4.38
N GLY A 196 -4.86 -66.91 -3.31
CA GLY A 196 -3.68 -67.42 -2.60
C GLY A 196 -3.94 -68.80 -1.97
N TRP A 197 -5.13 -69.00 -1.38
CA TRP A 197 -5.51 -70.30 -0.80
C TRP A 197 -5.68 -71.37 -1.88
N GLU A 198 -6.19 -71.00 -3.06
CA GLU A 198 -6.29 -71.89 -4.23
C GLU A 198 -4.90 -72.26 -4.80
N LEU A 199 -3.87 -71.44 -4.52
CA LEU A 199 -2.51 -71.65 -5.01
C LEU A 199 -1.62 -72.48 -4.08
N GLU A 200 -1.85 -72.36 -2.77
CA GLU A 200 -1.07 -73.06 -1.74
C GLU A 200 -1.45 -74.54 -1.62
N THR A 201 -2.64 -74.93 -2.10
CA THR A 201 -3.02 -76.33 -2.22
C THR A 201 -2.31 -76.98 -3.40
N GLU A 202 -1.10 -77.51 -3.19
CA GLU A 202 -0.53 -78.51 -4.09
C GLU A 202 -1.55 -79.66 -4.23
N ASP A 203 -1.94 -79.97 -5.47
CA ASP A 203 -2.95 -81.00 -5.77
C ASP A 203 -2.61 -82.29 -5.00
N PRO A 204 -3.38 -82.66 -3.95
CA PRO A 204 -3.06 -83.80 -3.08
C PRO A 204 -3.01 -85.11 -3.88
N GLN A 205 -3.75 -85.12 -4.99
CA GLN A 205 -3.80 -86.19 -5.96
C GLN A 205 -2.44 -86.42 -6.64
N GLU A 206 -1.62 -85.40 -6.91
CA GLU A 206 -0.30 -85.58 -7.54
C GLU A 206 0.70 -86.22 -6.58
N LYS A 207 0.65 -85.85 -5.29
CA LYS A 207 1.50 -86.48 -4.26
C LYS A 207 1.14 -87.93 -4.05
N GLU A 208 -0.15 -88.26 -4.09
CA GLU A 208 -0.60 -89.65 -4.03
C GLU A 208 -0.21 -90.44 -5.27
N ASP A 209 -0.31 -89.84 -6.46
CA ASP A 209 0.04 -90.50 -7.72
C ASP A 209 1.55 -90.83 -7.79
N VAL A 210 2.43 -89.96 -7.27
CA VAL A 210 3.87 -90.24 -7.13
C VAL A 210 4.13 -91.42 -6.20
N LYS A 211 3.49 -91.45 -5.04
CA LYS A 211 3.65 -92.55 -4.07
C LYS A 211 3.15 -93.87 -4.65
N LYS A 212 1.97 -93.86 -5.27
CA LYS A 212 1.40 -95.04 -5.97
C LYS A 212 2.35 -95.54 -7.07
N LEU A 213 2.94 -94.64 -7.84
CA LEU A 213 3.92 -94.98 -8.89
C LEU A 213 5.19 -95.62 -8.30
N GLN A 214 5.75 -95.06 -7.23
CA GLN A 214 6.90 -95.61 -6.53
C GLN A 214 6.60 -97.01 -5.96
N ASP A 215 5.44 -97.21 -5.36
CA ASP A 215 5.00 -98.50 -4.82
C ASP A 215 4.78 -99.56 -5.93
N ILE A 216 4.28 -99.16 -7.10
CA ILE A 216 4.14 -100.05 -8.26
C ILE A 216 5.51 -100.40 -8.83
N CYS A 217 6.42 -99.44 -8.95
CA CYS A 217 7.78 -99.69 -9.44
C CYS A 217 8.55 -100.61 -8.48
N ALA A 218 8.45 -100.41 -7.16
CA ALA A 218 9.04 -101.29 -6.17
C ALA A 218 8.51 -102.73 -6.25
N ARG A 219 7.19 -102.89 -6.46
CA ARG A 219 6.58 -104.21 -6.70
C ARG A 219 7.06 -104.83 -8.01
N LEU A 220 7.18 -104.05 -9.08
CA LEU A 220 7.69 -104.53 -10.37
C LEU A 220 9.15 -105.01 -10.26
N ILE A 221 10.00 -104.25 -9.56
CA ILE A 221 11.39 -104.65 -9.28
C ILE A 221 11.39 -105.98 -8.53
N LYS A 222 10.62 -106.11 -7.45
CA LYS A 222 10.51 -107.36 -6.69
C LYS A 222 10.12 -108.55 -7.57
N TYR A 223 9.05 -108.42 -8.36
CA TYR A 223 8.61 -109.51 -9.23
C TYR A 223 9.59 -109.84 -10.35
N SER A 224 10.27 -108.83 -10.92
CA SER A 224 11.28 -109.06 -11.95
C SER A 224 12.51 -109.82 -11.41
N VAL A 225 12.97 -109.48 -10.20
CA VAL A 225 14.07 -110.17 -9.53
C VAL A 225 13.68 -111.61 -9.20
N GLU A 226 12.48 -111.82 -8.65
CA GLU A 226 11.95 -113.16 -8.35
C GLU A 226 11.79 -114.00 -9.63
N ALA A 227 11.29 -113.42 -10.72
CA ALA A 227 11.14 -114.10 -12.01
C ALA A 227 12.50 -114.46 -12.64
N CYS A 228 13.50 -113.57 -12.56
CA CYS A 228 14.85 -113.87 -13.05
C CYS A 228 15.51 -114.97 -12.22
N ARG A 229 15.40 -114.93 -10.88
CA ARG A 229 15.94 -115.98 -10.00
C ARG A 229 15.31 -117.34 -10.27
N THR A 230 13.97 -117.41 -10.28
CA THR A 230 13.26 -118.66 -10.57
C THR A 230 13.55 -119.22 -11.97
N ARG A 231 13.77 -118.36 -12.96
CA ARG A 231 14.19 -118.78 -14.32
C ARG A 231 15.62 -119.33 -14.34
N LEU A 232 16.55 -118.71 -13.60
CA LEU A 232 17.92 -119.18 -13.46
C LEU A 232 17.99 -120.50 -12.69
N ASP A 233 17.28 -120.62 -11.56
CA ASP A 233 17.14 -121.87 -10.81
C ASP A 233 16.61 -122.99 -11.70
N ARG A 234 15.58 -122.70 -12.51
CA ARG A 234 15.05 -123.67 -13.47
C ARG A 234 16.09 -124.09 -14.51
N ILE A 235 16.77 -123.14 -15.16
CA ILE A 235 17.77 -123.46 -16.19
C ILE A 235 18.93 -124.24 -15.58
N PHE A 236 19.35 -123.90 -14.36
CA PHE A 236 20.38 -124.63 -13.63
C PHE A 236 19.96 -126.07 -13.36
N LEU A 237 18.75 -126.30 -12.82
CA LEU A 237 18.21 -127.64 -12.58
C LEU A 237 18.02 -128.43 -13.90
N ASP A 238 17.48 -127.80 -14.94
CA ASP A 238 17.31 -128.41 -16.27
C ASP A 238 18.69 -128.80 -16.87
N SER A 239 19.74 -128.00 -16.63
CA SER A 239 21.10 -128.30 -17.08
C SER A 239 21.76 -129.44 -16.29
N LEU A 240 21.49 -129.56 -14.99
CA LEU A 240 21.93 -130.69 -14.18
C LEU A 240 21.23 -131.99 -14.60
N GLU A 241 19.93 -131.93 -14.90
CA GLU A 241 19.17 -133.07 -15.41
C GLU A 241 19.67 -133.51 -16.80
N ALA A 242 19.93 -132.56 -17.70
CA ALA A 242 20.51 -132.84 -19.01
C ALA A 242 21.94 -133.42 -18.91
N ALA A 243 22.78 -132.88 -18.02
CA ALA A 243 24.15 -133.37 -17.81
C ALA A 243 24.19 -134.78 -17.18
N SER A 244 23.26 -135.08 -16.26
CA SER A 244 23.13 -136.42 -15.66
C SER A 244 22.58 -137.46 -16.64
N SER A 245 21.72 -137.05 -17.57
CA SER A 245 21.14 -137.92 -18.61
C SER A 245 22.09 -138.19 -19.77
N ALA A 246 23.00 -137.26 -20.08
CA ALA A 246 23.89 -137.35 -21.24
C ALA A 246 25.17 -138.18 -21.03
N ASN A 247 25.68 -138.32 -19.79
CA ASN A 247 26.98 -138.98 -19.52
C ASN A 247 26.96 -139.87 -18.27
N GLY A 248 26.86 -141.19 -18.47
CA GLY A 248 27.23 -142.16 -17.45
C GLY A 248 28.75 -142.21 -17.27
N ARG A 249 29.25 -141.69 -16.14
CA ARG A 249 30.64 -141.78 -15.64
C ARG A 249 31.67 -140.91 -16.38
N HIS A 250 31.64 -139.60 -16.17
CA HIS A 250 32.87 -138.81 -16.08
C HIS A 250 32.76 -137.77 -14.98
N ALA A 251 33.59 -137.96 -13.96
CA ALA A 251 33.84 -137.04 -12.86
C ALA A 251 34.63 -135.81 -13.37
N ALA A 252 33.98 -134.96 -14.15
CA ALA A 252 34.24 -133.51 -14.17
C ALA A 252 33.30 -132.84 -13.13
N GLN A 253 33.13 -133.52 -11.99
CA GLN A 253 32.03 -133.34 -11.05
C GLN A 253 32.59 -132.80 -9.75
N GLY A 254 32.48 -131.48 -9.56
CA GLY A 254 32.86 -130.78 -8.35
C GLY A 254 33.30 -129.36 -8.64
N GLU A 255 34.45 -129.22 -9.31
CA GLU A 255 35.09 -127.92 -9.51
C GLU A 255 34.34 -127.05 -10.53
N ASP A 256 34.02 -127.56 -11.72
CA ASP A 256 33.25 -126.83 -12.74
C ASP A 256 31.80 -126.51 -12.28
N LEU A 257 31.22 -127.36 -11.44
CA LEU A 257 29.90 -127.11 -10.83
C LEU A 257 29.98 -126.04 -9.74
N ALA A 258 31.06 -126.04 -8.96
CA ALA A 258 31.31 -125.01 -7.95
C ALA A 258 31.59 -123.65 -8.62
N THR A 259 32.36 -123.61 -9.71
CA THR A 259 32.59 -122.36 -10.44
C THR A 259 31.30 -121.81 -11.06
N VAL A 260 30.45 -122.68 -11.65
CA VAL A 260 29.15 -122.24 -12.18
C VAL A 260 28.20 -121.80 -11.07
N GLN A 261 28.26 -122.43 -9.90
CA GLN A 261 27.50 -122.00 -8.72
C GLN A 261 27.98 -120.63 -8.21
N ASP A 262 29.29 -120.42 -8.11
CA ASP A 262 29.88 -119.14 -7.70
C ASP A 262 29.52 -118.01 -8.69
N GLU A 263 29.52 -118.31 -10.00
CA GLU A 263 29.05 -117.39 -11.04
C GLU A 263 27.55 -117.10 -10.93
N LEU A 264 26.72 -118.09 -10.58
CA LEU A 264 25.29 -117.92 -10.34
C LEU A 264 25.01 -117.05 -9.10
N GLU A 265 25.77 -117.25 -8.02
CA GLU A 265 25.70 -116.44 -6.81
C GLU A 265 26.14 -115.00 -7.07
N SER A 266 27.19 -114.80 -7.88
CA SER A 266 27.58 -113.48 -8.39
C SER A 266 26.46 -112.83 -9.19
N LEU A 267 25.83 -113.57 -10.11
CA LEU A 267 24.71 -113.08 -10.92
C LEU A 267 23.50 -112.71 -10.04
N TYR A 268 23.21 -113.46 -8.98
CA TYR A 268 22.13 -113.14 -8.04
C TYR A 268 22.33 -111.83 -7.28
N SER A 269 23.58 -111.43 -7.06
CA SER A 269 23.91 -110.12 -6.48
C SER A 269 23.69 -108.98 -7.47
N GLU A 270 23.88 -109.23 -8.77
CA GLU A 270 23.76 -108.22 -9.84
C GLU A 270 22.32 -108.03 -10.36
N ILE A 271 21.46 -109.05 -10.27
CA ILE A 271 20.07 -108.99 -10.77
C ILE A 271 19.27 -107.85 -10.12
N LEU A 272 19.43 -107.62 -8.81
CA LEU A 272 18.66 -106.58 -8.12
C LEU A 272 19.06 -105.16 -8.58
N PRO A 273 20.34 -104.77 -8.57
CA PRO A 273 20.79 -103.48 -9.12
C PRO A 273 20.36 -103.28 -10.58
N VAL A 274 20.49 -104.31 -11.43
CA VAL A 274 20.11 -104.21 -12.86
C VAL A 274 18.60 -104.06 -13.02
N ALA A 275 17.80 -104.81 -12.25
CA ALA A 275 16.34 -104.68 -12.26
C ALA A 275 15.90 -103.28 -11.79
N GLN A 276 16.50 -102.77 -10.71
CA GLN A 276 16.26 -101.41 -10.22
C GLN A 276 16.55 -100.37 -11.31
N MET A 277 17.75 -100.40 -11.89
CA MET A 277 18.12 -99.47 -12.97
C MET A 277 17.20 -99.58 -14.19
N SER A 278 16.80 -100.79 -14.56
CA SER A 278 15.92 -101.01 -15.71
C SER A 278 14.52 -100.45 -15.50
N VAL A 279 13.93 -100.67 -14.31
CA VAL A 279 12.60 -100.16 -13.98
C VAL A 279 12.63 -98.65 -13.79
N ASP A 280 13.69 -98.14 -13.17
CA ASP A 280 13.88 -96.71 -12.99
C ASP A 280 14.01 -95.98 -14.33
N GLN A 281 14.77 -96.54 -15.27
CA GLN A 281 14.97 -95.93 -16.59
C GLN A 281 13.76 -96.07 -17.52
N GLN A 282 13.07 -97.22 -17.48
CA GLN A 282 11.94 -97.49 -18.38
C GLN A 282 10.62 -96.87 -17.91
N TYR A 283 10.37 -96.83 -16.60
CA TYR A 283 9.05 -96.48 -16.06
C TYR A 283 9.10 -95.28 -15.12
N LEU A 284 10.00 -95.27 -14.13
CA LEU A 284 9.98 -94.24 -13.08
C LEU A 284 10.43 -92.87 -13.62
N ALA A 285 11.59 -92.79 -14.28
CA ALA A 285 12.14 -91.54 -14.79
C ALA A 285 11.25 -90.89 -15.88
N PRO A 286 10.70 -91.63 -16.87
CA PRO A 286 9.77 -91.06 -17.84
C PRO A 286 8.46 -90.60 -17.21
N ALA A 287 7.92 -91.35 -16.25
CA ALA A 287 6.69 -90.97 -15.55
C ALA A 287 6.89 -89.72 -14.67
N LEU A 288 8.01 -89.62 -13.94
CA LEU A 288 8.38 -88.39 -13.21
C LEU A 288 8.61 -87.21 -14.15
N LYS A 289 9.22 -87.42 -15.33
CA LYS A 289 9.36 -86.37 -16.35
C LYS A 289 8.00 -85.92 -16.90
N SER A 290 7.07 -86.85 -17.09
CA SER A 290 5.70 -86.51 -17.51
C SER A 290 4.95 -85.74 -16.41
N LEU A 291 5.13 -86.13 -15.16
CA LEU A 291 4.51 -85.47 -14.02
C LEU A 291 5.09 -84.07 -13.79
N THR A 292 6.41 -83.90 -13.88
CA THR A 292 7.06 -82.58 -13.80
C THR A 292 6.66 -81.68 -14.97
N SER A 293 6.42 -82.23 -16.17
CA SER A 293 5.87 -81.46 -17.29
C SER A 293 4.40 -81.04 -17.07
N ARG A 294 3.61 -81.88 -16.38
CA ARG A 294 2.25 -81.53 -15.95
C ARG A 294 2.27 -80.47 -14.86
N ASN A 295 3.21 -80.59 -13.91
CA ASN A 295 3.49 -79.60 -12.89
C ASN A 295 3.97 -78.28 -13.51
N GLY A 296 4.66 -78.31 -14.65
CA GLY A 296 4.98 -77.10 -15.42
C GLY A 296 3.73 -76.29 -15.82
N LYS A 297 2.58 -76.94 -16.03
CA LYS A 297 1.30 -76.27 -16.34
C LYS A 297 0.61 -75.72 -15.08
N SER A 298 0.73 -76.36 -13.93
CA SER A 298 0.28 -75.78 -12.66
C SER A 298 1.19 -74.61 -12.26
N PHE A 299 2.50 -74.71 -12.45
CA PHE A 299 3.44 -73.58 -12.28
C PHE A 299 3.14 -72.41 -13.22
N ALA A 300 2.70 -72.65 -14.45
CA ALA A 300 2.29 -71.56 -15.34
C ALA A 300 1.01 -70.86 -14.83
N LYS A 301 0.06 -71.62 -14.26
CA LYS A 301 -1.13 -71.05 -13.60
C LYS A 301 -0.75 -70.27 -12.34
N THR A 302 0.19 -70.79 -11.56
CA THR A 302 0.66 -70.11 -10.34
C THR A 302 1.44 -68.85 -10.66
N ALA A 303 2.30 -68.87 -11.68
CA ALA A 303 2.98 -67.69 -12.18
C ALA A 303 1.98 -66.62 -12.64
N HIS A 304 0.95 -67.01 -13.41
CA HIS A 304 -0.06 -66.06 -13.87
C HIS A 304 -0.92 -65.50 -12.73
N ALA A 305 -1.24 -66.31 -11.71
CA ALA A 305 -1.91 -65.85 -10.50
C ALA A 305 -1.04 -64.89 -9.68
N ILE A 306 0.28 -65.16 -9.57
CA ILE A 306 1.23 -64.28 -8.90
C ILE A 306 1.39 -62.95 -9.67
N ASP A 307 1.48 -62.98 -10.99
CA ASP A 307 1.51 -61.77 -11.82
C ASP A 307 0.23 -60.95 -11.63
N TYR A 308 -0.94 -61.60 -11.60
CA TYR A 308 -2.21 -60.94 -11.31
C TYR A 308 -2.25 -60.33 -9.90
N ILE A 309 -1.75 -61.04 -8.88
CA ILE A 309 -1.62 -60.51 -7.52
C ILE A 309 -0.70 -59.29 -7.51
N ARG A 310 0.44 -59.35 -8.20
CA ARG A 310 1.39 -58.24 -8.32
C ARG A 310 0.73 -57.03 -8.96
N ASP A 311 0.10 -57.20 -10.12
CA ASP A 311 -0.55 -56.12 -10.86
C ASP A 311 -1.70 -55.50 -10.05
N CYS A 312 -2.42 -56.30 -9.27
CA CYS A 312 -3.45 -55.83 -8.34
C CYS A 312 -2.85 -55.03 -7.17
N LEU A 313 -1.73 -55.47 -6.59
CA LEU A 313 -1.03 -54.74 -5.53
C LEU A 313 -0.43 -53.43 -6.06
N ASP A 314 0.16 -53.43 -7.26
CA ASP A 314 0.67 -52.24 -7.94
C ASP A 314 -0.48 -51.25 -8.23
N TYR A 315 -1.65 -51.75 -8.65
CA TYR A 315 -2.85 -50.95 -8.82
C TYR A 315 -3.33 -50.32 -7.50
N LEU A 316 -3.39 -51.09 -6.42
CA LEU A 316 -3.76 -50.56 -5.09
C LEU A 316 -2.77 -49.50 -4.60
N LEU A 317 -1.46 -49.73 -4.81
CA LEU A 317 -0.42 -48.80 -4.42
C LEU A 317 -0.50 -47.50 -5.22
N GLY A 318 -0.57 -47.57 -6.55
CA GLY A 318 -0.71 -46.37 -7.39
C GLY A 318 -2.02 -45.60 -7.11
N LYS A 319 -3.10 -46.31 -6.83
CA LYS A 319 -4.39 -45.71 -6.45
C LYS A 319 -4.33 -45.00 -5.10
N THR A 320 -3.66 -45.58 -4.10
CA THR A 320 -3.48 -44.96 -2.77
C THR A 320 -2.55 -43.75 -2.85
N GLU A 321 -1.45 -43.81 -3.62
CA GLU A 321 -0.58 -42.65 -3.86
C GLU A 321 -1.32 -41.50 -4.57
N ALA A 322 -2.07 -41.80 -5.63
CA ALA A 322 -2.89 -40.81 -6.33
C ALA A 322 -3.92 -40.18 -5.37
N PHE A 323 -4.55 -41.00 -4.52
CA PHE A 323 -5.49 -40.54 -3.51
C PHE A 323 -4.83 -39.65 -2.45
N CYS A 324 -3.69 -40.06 -1.88
CA CYS A 324 -2.91 -39.26 -0.93
C CYS A 324 -2.54 -37.91 -1.52
N SER A 325 -2.01 -37.88 -2.75
CA SER A 325 -1.66 -36.61 -3.41
C SER A 325 -2.88 -35.70 -3.61
N ARG A 326 -4.07 -36.27 -3.87
CA ARG A 326 -5.31 -35.50 -4.01
C ARG A 326 -5.78 -34.97 -2.66
N MET A 327 -5.67 -35.77 -1.61
CA MET A 327 -6.03 -35.40 -0.25
C MET A 327 -5.09 -34.31 0.31
N GLU A 328 -3.79 -34.38 0.04
CA GLU A 328 -2.82 -33.34 0.37
C GLU A 328 -3.16 -32.01 -0.30
N ARG A 329 -3.47 -32.02 -1.62
CA ARG A 329 -3.91 -30.82 -2.33
C ARG A 329 -5.21 -30.27 -1.73
N PHE A 330 -6.18 -31.14 -1.44
CA PHE A 330 -7.43 -30.74 -0.82
C PHE A 330 -7.20 -30.11 0.56
N HIS A 331 -6.35 -30.72 1.39
CA HIS A 331 -5.98 -30.18 2.70
C HIS A 331 -5.25 -28.84 2.59
N ALA A 332 -4.32 -28.70 1.63
CA ALA A 332 -3.65 -27.43 1.37
C ALA A 332 -4.64 -26.33 0.96
N HIS A 333 -5.62 -26.66 0.09
CA HIS A 333 -6.70 -25.74 -0.26
C HIS A 333 -7.59 -25.37 0.93
N GLN A 334 -7.93 -26.33 1.78
CA GLN A 334 -8.70 -26.09 3.00
C GLN A 334 -7.94 -25.20 3.99
N MET A 335 -6.65 -25.46 4.19
CA MET A 335 -5.80 -24.63 5.05
C MET A 335 -5.68 -23.21 4.51
N ALA A 336 -5.44 -23.03 3.20
CA ALA A 336 -5.40 -21.72 2.57
C ALA A 336 -6.74 -20.98 2.70
N ALA A 337 -7.86 -21.66 2.47
CA ALA A 337 -9.19 -21.09 2.66
C ALA A 337 -9.44 -20.66 4.11
N SER A 338 -9.02 -21.49 5.09
CA SER A 338 -9.14 -21.15 6.52
C SER A 338 -8.27 -19.96 6.93
N GLN A 339 -7.07 -19.82 6.34
CA GLN A 339 -6.17 -18.69 6.58
C GLN A 339 -6.74 -17.40 5.99
N VAL A 340 -7.24 -17.44 4.75
CA VAL A 340 -7.94 -16.30 4.15
C VAL A 340 -9.15 -15.92 4.98
N ALA A 341 -9.93 -16.90 5.44
CA ALA A 341 -11.06 -16.65 6.33
C ALA A 341 -10.63 -16.00 7.66
N ALA A 342 -9.52 -16.44 8.25
CA ALA A 342 -8.97 -15.83 9.46
C ALA A 342 -8.53 -14.37 9.22
N ILE A 343 -7.82 -14.11 8.12
CA ILE A 343 -7.39 -12.75 7.73
C ILE A 343 -8.59 -11.85 7.50
N CYS A 344 -9.60 -12.30 6.76
CA CYS A 344 -10.82 -11.52 6.54
C CYS A 344 -11.54 -11.20 7.85
N ARG A 345 -11.60 -12.15 8.81
CA ARG A 345 -12.16 -11.88 10.14
C ARG A 345 -11.33 -10.88 10.94
N THR A 346 -10.00 -10.90 10.85
CA THR A 346 -9.15 -9.90 11.52
C THR A 346 -9.28 -8.51 10.91
N GLU A 347 -9.38 -8.41 9.59
CA GLU A 347 -9.60 -7.14 8.88
C GLU A 347 -11.00 -6.57 9.17
N LEU A 348 -12.01 -7.42 9.28
CA LEU A 348 -13.37 -7.02 9.66
C LEU A 348 -13.45 -6.55 11.12
N ALA A 349 -12.66 -7.14 12.01
CA ALA A 349 -12.57 -6.74 13.41
C ALA A 349 -11.70 -5.49 13.65
N ALA A 350 -10.89 -5.08 12.66
CA ALA A 350 -10.05 -3.90 12.76
C ALA A 350 -10.94 -2.64 12.72
N PRO A 351 -10.95 -1.80 13.77
CA PRO A 351 -11.70 -0.56 13.74
C PRO A 351 -11.12 0.35 12.66
N VAL A 352 -11.96 0.81 11.73
CA VAL A 352 -11.62 1.88 10.79
C VAL A 352 -11.16 3.07 11.62
N GLU A 353 -9.84 3.34 11.66
CA GLU A 353 -9.29 4.51 12.33
C GLU A 353 -9.95 5.76 11.75
N GLN A 354 -10.96 6.26 12.45
CA GLN A 354 -11.51 7.56 12.17
C GLN A 354 -10.39 8.55 12.50
N ALA A 355 -9.78 9.10 11.45
CA ALA A 355 -8.78 10.14 11.56
C ALA A 355 -9.25 11.15 12.60
N SER A 356 -8.59 11.13 13.76
CA SER A 356 -8.96 11.97 14.90
C SER A 356 -9.10 13.40 14.40
N ALA A 357 -10.22 14.03 14.73
CA ALA A 357 -10.57 15.38 14.32
C ALA A 357 -9.51 16.36 14.86
N LYS A 358 -8.41 16.52 14.13
CA LYS A 358 -7.44 17.59 14.39
C LYS A 358 -8.20 18.89 14.21
N LYS A 359 -8.46 19.58 15.32
CA LYS A 359 -8.94 20.96 15.38
C LYS A 359 -8.13 21.78 14.38
N ARG A 360 -8.73 22.09 13.23
CA ARG A 360 -8.19 23.09 12.30
C ARG A 360 -8.22 24.41 13.06
N ARG A 361 -7.03 24.95 13.38
CA ARG A 361 -6.89 26.34 13.80
C ARG A 361 -7.46 27.23 12.68
N PRO A 362 -8.25 28.27 13.00
CA PRO A 362 -8.69 29.23 12.00
C PRO A 362 -7.45 29.99 11.53
N THR A 363 -6.96 29.67 10.33
CA THR A 363 -6.00 30.50 9.63
C THR A 363 -6.77 31.71 9.12
N MET A 364 -6.63 32.84 9.81
CA MET A 364 -7.14 34.11 9.32
C MET A 364 -6.44 34.45 7.99
N GLY A 365 -7.25 34.75 6.97
CA GLY A 365 -6.93 35.64 5.87
C GLY A 365 -5.62 35.42 5.11
N ALA A 366 -5.58 34.44 4.20
CA ALA A 366 -4.65 34.48 3.08
C ALA A 366 -5.37 34.12 1.78
N SER A 367 -6.02 35.13 1.19
CA SER A 367 -6.47 35.04 -0.21
C SER A 367 -5.25 35.20 -1.13
N PRO A 368 -4.99 34.28 -2.08
CA PRO A 368 -3.90 34.43 -3.03
C PRO A 368 -4.32 35.42 -4.12
N THR A 369 -4.10 36.72 -3.88
CA THR A 369 -4.16 37.72 -4.95
C THR A 369 -2.90 37.61 -5.81
N ARG A 370 -3.00 36.76 -6.84
CA ARG A 370 -2.02 36.68 -7.92
C ARG A 370 -1.98 38.01 -8.65
N ARG A 371 -1.02 38.87 -8.30
CA ARG A 371 -0.61 40.04 -9.10
C ARG A 371 -0.24 39.56 -10.51
N ARG A 372 -1.12 39.80 -11.48
CA ARG A 372 -0.76 39.80 -12.90
C ARG A 372 -0.27 41.19 -13.26
N LYS A 373 1.05 41.35 -13.44
CA LYS A 373 1.60 42.41 -14.28
C LYS A 373 1.56 41.90 -15.72
N SER A 374 0.95 42.70 -16.57
CA SER A 374 1.04 42.67 -18.03
C SER A 374 2.47 42.99 -18.47
N SER A 375 3.06 42.15 -19.30
CA SER A 375 3.77 42.56 -20.52
C SER A 375 4.11 41.32 -21.33
N ASP A 376 3.62 41.39 -22.55
CA ASP A 376 3.95 40.70 -23.80
C ASP A 376 5.16 39.77 -23.92
N HIS A 377 4.94 38.79 -24.82
CA HIS A 377 5.89 37.96 -25.58
C HIS A 377 6.45 36.66 -24.95
N GLY A 378 6.12 35.53 -25.62
CA GLY A 378 7.05 34.41 -25.76
C GLY A 378 6.73 33.13 -24.97
N SER A 379 5.70 32.39 -25.41
CA SER A 379 5.47 30.94 -25.23
C SER A 379 6.55 30.13 -24.46
N SER A 380 6.26 29.79 -23.20
CA SER A 380 6.78 28.57 -22.55
C SER A 380 5.62 27.70 -22.04
N ARG A 381 5.59 26.47 -22.53
CA ARG A 381 4.56 25.44 -22.43
C ARG A 381 4.33 24.95 -21.00
N SER A 382 3.07 24.86 -20.58
CA SER A 382 2.58 23.98 -19.51
C SER A 382 2.07 22.66 -20.12
N PRO A 383 2.02 21.54 -19.36
CA PRO A 383 2.01 20.20 -19.93
C PRO A 383 0.67 19.85 -20.58
N VAL A 384 0.79 19.31 -21.79
CA VAL A 384 -0.28 18.89 -22.67
C VAL A 384 -0.90 17.60 -22.14
N ARG A 385 -2.21 17.64 -21.87
CA ARG A 385 -3.10 16.47 -21.92
C ARG A 385 -2.93 15.83 -23.30
N LEU A 386 -2.30 14.66 -23.36
CA LEU A 386 -2.26 13.87 -24.60
C LEU A 386 -3.64 13.22 -24.81
N ARG A 387 -4.40 13.87 -25.68
CA ARG A 387 -5.50 13.31 -26.45
C ARG A 387 -4.88 12.69 -27.70
N THR A 388 -4.77 11.37 -27.77
CA THR A 388 -4.41 10.63 -28.99
C THR A 388 -5.60 9.79 -29.44
N GLY A 389 -6.40 10.39 -30.31
CA GLY A 389 -7.21 9.67 -31.29
C GLY A 389 -6.54 9.78 -32.66
N GLN A 390 -6.73 8.74 -33.47
CA GLN A 390 -6.32 8.54 -34.87
C GLN A 390 -5.03 7.74 -35.12
N ALA A 391 -5.16 6.42 -35.10
CA ALA A 391 -4.84 5.55 -36.26
C ALA A 391 -5.22 4.09 -35.94
N LEU A 392 -6.52 3.82 -35.82
CA LEU A 392 -7.07 2.50 -36.12
C LEU A 392 -7.80 2.61 -37.45
N ARG A 393 -7.27 1.97 -38.49
CA ARG A 393 -8.04 1.57 -39.66
C ARG A 393 -7.88 0.06 -39.84
N ASN A 394 -9.02 -0.60 -39.71
CA ASN A 394 -9.39 -1.93 -40.20
C ASN A 394 -8.90 -3.18 -39.45
N ARG A 395 -9.71 -3.66 -38.50
CA ARG A 395 -10.55 -4.85 -38.78
C ARG A 395 -11.91 -4.73 -38.08
N ARG A 396 -12.93 -5.14 -38.82
CA ARG A 396 -14.34 -4.76 -38.69
C ARG A 396 -15.02 -5.35 -37.45
N ARG A 397 -15.96 -4.56 -36.94
CA ARG A 397 -17.14 -4.95 -36.16
C ARG A 397 -17.78 -6.27 -36.62
N SER A 398 -18.13 -7.11 -35.65
CA SER A 398 -19.51 -7.55 -35.47
C SER A 398 -19.75 -7.88 -34.00
N SER A 399 -20.64 -7.10 -33.38
CA SER A 399 -21.41 -7.53 -32.22
C SER A 399 -22.28 -8.71 -32.64
N THR A 400 -21.92 -9.91 -32.20
CA THR A 400 -22.83 -11.04 -32.17
C THR A 400 -22.90 -11.49 -30.73
N THR A 401 -23.95 -11.05 -30.06
CA THR A 401 -24.59 -11.78 -28.97
C THR A 401 -24.69 -13.25 -29.34
N GLY A 402 -24.14 -14.11 -28.49
CA GLY A 402 -24.26 -15.56 -28.59
C GLY A 402 -22.95 -16.23 -28.96
N ILE A 403 -22.27 -16.77 -27.95
CA ILE A 403 -21.75 -18.14 -27.84
C ILE A 403 -20.69 -18.12 -26.73
N LEU A 404 -21.08 -18.71 -25.61
CA LEU A 404 -20.18 -19.29 -24.63
C LEU A 404 -19.26 -20.27 -25.38
N ALA A 405 -18.04 -19.85 -25.66
CA ALA A 405 -16.96 -20.75 -26.06
C ALA A 405 -15.72 -20.31 -25.29
N ASP A 406 -15.55 -20.94 -24.12
CA ASP A 406 -14.28 -21.21 -23.43
C ASP A 406 -13.12 -20.23 -23.69
N GLU A 407 -13.26 -18.97 -23.25
CA GLU A 407 -12.08 -18.15 -22.99
C GLU A 407 -11.36 -18.74 -21.77
N THR A 408 -10.09 -19.08 -21.92
CA THR A 408 -9.35 -19.70 -20.82
C THR A 408 -9.17 -18.65 -19.70
N PRO A 409 -9.36 -19.00 -18.41
CA PRO A 409 -9.24 -18.04 -17.31
C PRO A 409 -7.88 -17.33 -17.26
N LEU A 410 -6.86 -17.95 -17.85
CA LEU A 410 -5.52 -17.40 -18.04
C LEU A 410 -5.52 -16.19 -18.99
N GLU A 411 -6.26 -16.21 -20.09
CA GLU A 411 -6.35 -15.09 -21.04
C GLU A 411 -7.10 -13.89 -20.43
N GLN A 412 -8.13 -14.14 -19.63
CA GLN A 412 -8.84 -13.10 -18.88
C GLN A 412 -7.92 -12.44 -17.85
N LEU A 413 -7.11 -13.22 -17.13
CA LEU A 413 -6.12 -12.72 -16.16
C LEU A 413 -5.03 -11.90 -16.86
N LEU A 414 -4.48 -12.39 -17.98
CA LEU A 414 -3.49 -11.65 -18.78
C LEU A 414 -4.04 -10.32 -19.30
N ARG A 415 -5.31 -10.29 -19.72
CA ARG A 415 -5.99 -9.05 -20.13
C ARG A 415 -6.18 -8.08 -18.96
N MET A 416 -6.57 -8.56 -17.78
CA MET A 416 -6.63 -7.70 -16.57
C MET A 416 -5.26 -7.15 -16.20
N LEU A 417 -4.20 -7.93 -16.42
CA LEU A 417 -2.83 -7.50 -16.24
C LEU A 417 -2.30 -6.69 -17.44
N ALA A 418 -3.08 -6.37 -18.48
CA ALA A 418 -2.62 -5.68 -19.68
C ALA A 418 -1.37 -6.32 -20.35
N LEU A 419 -1.25 -7.64 -20.28
CA LEU A 419 -0.21 -8.43 -20.94
C LEU A 419 -0.83 -9.04 -22.21
N SER A 420 -0.20 -8.80 -23.36
CA SER A 420 -0.56 -9.46 -24.62
C SER A 420 0.50 -10.51 -24.94
N LEU A 421 0.07 -11.78 -25.00
CA LEU A 421 0.94 -12.88 -25.44
C LEU A 421 0.79 -13.03 -26.96
N PRO A 422 1.86 -13.39 -27.68
CA PRO A 422 1.76 -13.76 -29.09
C PRO A 422 0.84 -14.99 -29.24
N GLU A 423 -0.16 -14.91 -30.13
CA GLU A 423 -1.04 -16.02 -30.46
C GLU A 423 -0.23 -17.20 -31.02
N ALA A 424 -0.63 -18.43 -30.66
CA ALA A 424 0.03 -19.68 -31.03
C ALA A 424 0.02 -20.01 -32.54
N GLY A 425 -0.41 -19.09 -33.40
CA GLY A 425 -0.52 -19.27 -34.85
C GLY A 425 0.80 -19.18 -35.61
N ASP A 426 1.83 -18.52 -35.06
CA ASP A 426 3.11 -18.31 -35.77
C ASP A 426 4.23 -19.27 -35.29
N ILE A 427 3.93 -20.23 -34.42
CA ILE A 427 4.92 -21.13 -33.81
C ILE A 427 4.98 -22.47 -34.57
N ALA A 428 5.22 -22.42 -35.88
CA ALA A 428 5.52 -23.63 -36.64
C ALA A 428 7.04 -23.94 -36.67
N GLN A 429 7.93 -23.04 -36.23
CA GLN A 429 9.37 -23.20 -36.44
C GLN A 429 10.25 -22.55 -35.36
N SER A 430 10.16 -23.02 -34.11
CA SER A 430 11.32 -22.93 -33.19
C SER A 430 11.12 -23.81 -31.97
N SER A 431 11.53 -25.07 -32.08
CA SER A 431 11.89 -25.89 -30.93
C SER A 431 13.08 -25.21 -30.23
N ILE A 432 12.90 -24.75 -28.99
CA ILE A 432 13.86 -24.72 -27.85
C ILE A 432 13.38 -23.77 -26.72
N SER A 433 12.50 -22.80 -26.96
CA SER A 433 11.91 -21.99 -25.88
C SER A 433 10.50 -21.52 -26.24
N ASN A 434 9.54 -21.73 -25.33
CA ASN A 434 8.18 -21.22 -25.50
C ASN A 434 8.24 -19.67 -25.58
N PRO A 435 7.90 -19.03 -26.71
CA PRO A 435 8.01 -17.58 -26.87
C PRO A 435 7.10 -16.82 -25.89
N GLN A 436 6.03 -17.46 -25.45
CA GLN A 436 5.13 -16.97 -24.41
C GLN A 436 5.80 -16.88 -23.03
N VAL A 437 6.65 -17.85 -22.67
CA VAL A 437 7.39 -17.84 -21.39
C VAL A 437 8.45 -16.73 -21.41
N ALA A 438 9.12 -16.53 -22.54
CA ALA A 438 10.05 -15.42 -22.71
C ALA A 438 9.36 -14.05 -22.58
N ALA A 439 8.20 -13.85 -23.22
CA ALA A 439 7.42 -12.62 -23.11
C ALA A 439 6.94 -12.33 -21.68
N LEU A 440 6.52 -13.36 -20.94
CA LEU A 440 6.14 -13.25 -19.53
C LEU A 440 7.35 -12.93 -18.64
N ALA A 441 8.50 -13.57 -18.89
CA ALA A 441 9.73 -13.30 -18.15
C ALA A 441 10.22 -11.86 -18.37
N THR A 442 10.16 -11.34 -19.60
CA THR A 442 10.50 -9.94 -19.89
C THR A 442 9.52 -8.97 -19.23
N ALA A 443 8.21 -9.28 -19.24
CA ALA A 443 7.22 -8.42 -18.60
C ALA A 443 7.38 -8.40 -17.07
N LEU A 444 7.75 -9.53 -16.45
CA LEU A 444 8.07 -9.61 -15.03
C LEU A 444 9.33 -8.78 -14.72
N ALA A 445 10.40 -8.95 -15.50
CA ALA A 445 11.63 -8.17 -15.37
C ALA A 445 11.36 -6.66 -15.48
N ASP A 446 10.57 -6.23 -16.47
CA ASP A 446 10.21 -4.82 -16.64
C ASP A 446 9.39 -4.27 -15.48
N ARG A 447 8.47 -5.08 -14.92
CA ARG A 447 7.66 -4.65 -13.77
C ARG A 447 8.48 -4.58 -12.49
N THR A 448 9.34 -5.55 -12.25
CA THR A 448 10.22 -5.55 -11.07
C THR A 448 11.22 -4.39 -11.14
N ALA A 449 11.76 -4.09 -12.33
CA ALA A 449 12.57 -2.89 -12.56
C ALA A 449 11.78 -1.60 -12.27
N LYS A 450 10.55 -1.47 -12.79
CA LYS A 450 9.69 -0.30 -12.51
C LYS A 450 9.35 -0.15 -11.03
N VAL A 451 9.11 -1.24 -10.30
CA VAL A 451 8.86 -1.19 -8.86
C VAL A 451 10.11 -0.72 -8.12
N ALA A 452 11.29 -1.20 -8.50
CA ALA A 452 12.55 -0.74 -7.92
C ALA A 452 12.79 0.76 -8.21
N ASP A 453 12.52 1.22 -9.43
CA ASP A 453 12.65 2.64 -9.81
C ASP A 453 11.66 3.53 -9.05
N VAL A 454 10.41 3.09 -8.89
CA VAL A 454 9.41 3.82 -8.10
C VAL A 454 9.80 3.86 -6.64
N ALA A 455 10.28 2.75 -6.07
CA ALA A 455 10.76 2.70 -4.69
C ALA A 455 11.95 3.64 -4.47
N ALA A 456 12.91 3.66 -5.39
CA ALA A 456 14.05 4.58 -5.35
C ALA A 456 13.60 6.05 -5.44
N ASN A 457 12.70 6.38 -6.36
CA ASN A 457 12.17 7.74 -6.50
C ASN A 457 11.37 8.20 -5.27
N VAL A 458 10.57 7.31 -4.68
CA VAL A 458 9.83 7.61 -3.45
C VAL A 458 10.81 7.86 -2.31
N GLN A 459 11.83 7.01 -2.16
CA GLN A 459 12.86 7.19 -1.16
C GLN A 459 13.62 8.51 -1.35
N GLU A 460 14.05 8.84 -2.58
CA GLU A 460 14.74 10.09 -2.87
C GLU A 460 13.83 11.31 -2.58
N SER A 461 12.55 11.24 -2.95
CA SER A 461 11.58 12.30 -2.65
C SER A 461 11.34 12.49 -1.15
N PHE A 462 11.32 11.38 -0.40
CA PHE A 462 11.18 11.39 1.05
C PHE A 462 12.43 11.96 1.71
N GLU A 463 13.62 11.53 1.30
CA GLU A 463 14.90 12.05 1.80
C GLU A 463 15.04 13.55 1.50
N ALA A 464 14.68 13.99 0.29
CA ALA A 464 14.67 15.41 -0.07
C ALA A 464 13.68 16.21 0.81
N SER A 465 12.47 15.72 1.02
CA SER A 465 11.48 16.39 1.88
C SER A 465 11.91 16.38 3.35
N ALA A 466 12.46 15.28 3.85
CA ALA A 466 12.91 15.17 5.23
C ALA A 466 14.10 16.10 5.49
N THR A 467 15.09 16.11 4.59
CA THR A 467 16.27 16.98 4.73
C THR A 467 15.91 18.46 4.63
N THR A 468 14.94 18.85 3.80
CA THR A 468 14.46 20.24 3.74
C THR A 468 13.75 20.65 5.02
N GLN A 469 12.88 19.81 5.58
CA GLN A 469 12.22 20.10 6.87
C GLN A 469 13.20 20.15 8.05
N ILE A 470 14.19 19.26 8.07
CA ILE A 470 15.25 19.27 9.10
C ILE A 470 16.10 20.54 8.98
N LYS A 471 16.47 20.94 7.75
CA LYS A 471 17.20 22.20 7.53
C LYS A 471 16.39 23.43 7.93
N ASP A 472 15.11 23.48 7.57
CA ASP A 472 14.22 24.60 7.91
C ASP A 472 14.01 24.70 9.43
N SER A 473 13.75 23.56 10.10
CA SER A 473 13.65 23.54 11.56
C SER A 473 14.96 23.89 12.25
N SER A 474 16.11 23.45 11.74
CA SER A 474 17.43 23.83 12.26
C SER A 474 17.69 25.33 12.08
N LEU A 475 17.34 25.90 10.93
CA LEU A 475 17.44 27.34 10.67
C LEU A 475 16.51 28.12 11.60
N ALA A 476 15.26 27.68 11.78
CA ALA A 476 14.33 28.30 12.71
C ALA A 476 14.86 28.26 14.17
N HIS A 477 15.45 27.14 14.59
CA HIS A 477 16.12 27.05 15.90
C HIS A 477 17.33 27.98 16.00
N GLN A 478 18.15 28.08 14.95
CA GLN A 478 19.27 29.02 14.92
C GLN A 478 18.78 30.46 15.01
N LEU A 479 17.75 30.86 14.26
CA LEU A 479 17.17 32.20 14.33
C LEU A 479 16.58 32.50 15.70
N LEU A 480 15.87 31.55 16.32
CA LEU A 480 15.35 31.72 17.67
C LEU A 480 16.50 31.86 18.68
N ARG A 481 17.52 31.01 18.57
CA ARG A 481 18.70 31.07 19.42
C ARG A 481 19.44 32.40 19.25
N ASP A 482 19.66 32.83 18.03
CA ASP A 482 20.39 34.06 17.71
C ASP A 482 19.56 35.30 18.12
N SER A 483 18.23 35.26 18.03
CA SER A 483 17.34 36.29 18.58
C SER A 483 17.40 36.35 20.11
N LEU A 484 17.39 35.21 20.79
CA LEU A 484 17.52 35.14 22.25
C LEU A 484 18.91 35.58 22.73
N LEU A 485 19.96 35.26 21.97
CA LEU A 485 21.34 35.68 22.26
C LEU A 485 21.60 37.14 21.91
N ALA A 486 20.91 37.71 20.92
CA ALA A 486 20.99 39.14 20.59
C ALA A 486 20.40 40.03 21.70
N GLU A 487 19.39 39.54 22.42
CA GLU A 487 18.80 40.24 23.58
C GLU A 487 19.56 39.98 24.89
N SER A 488 20.53 39.06 24.89
CA SER A 488 21.38 38.73 26.04
C SER A 488 22.68 39.55 26.01
N PRO A 489 23.19 40.05 27.16
CA PRO A 489 24.49 40.74 27.23
C PRO A 489 25.69 39.84 26.89
N PHE A 490 25.47 38.53 26.69
CA PHE A 490 26.46 37.55 26.23
C PHE A 490 26.24 37.23 24.75
N GLY A 491 26.44 38.22 23.87
CA GLY A 491 26.21 38.11 22.41
C GLY A 491 27.13 37.13 21.67
N LYS A 492 28.09 36.50 22.36
CA LYS A 492 28.85 35.33 21.90
C LYS A 492 28.85 34.29 23.01
N VAL A 493 28.31 33.12 22.72
CA VAL A 493 28.43 31.94 23.61
C VAL A 493 29.86 31.43 23.47
N GLU A 494 30.74 31.86 24.38
CA GLU A 494 32.03 31.22 24.62
C GLU A 494 31.78 30.02 25.54
N LEU A 495 32.39 28.88 25.24
CA LEU A 495 32.32 27.72 26.13
C LEU A 495 33.07 28.07 27.42
N VAL A 496 32.55 27.66 28.57
CA VAL A 496 33.17 27.93 29.89
C VAL A 496 34.60 27.37 29.97
N ASP A 497 34.93 26.41 29.11
CA ASP A 497 36.24 25.77 29.04
C ASP A 497 36.94 26.05 27.67
N PRO A 498 38.04 26.82 27.66
CA PRO A 498 38.77 27.14 26.44
C PRO A 498 39.51 25.94 25.83
N GLU A 499 39.79 24.88 26.61
CA GLU A 499 40.41 23.67 26.08
C GLU A 499 39.43 22.87 25.23
N ILE A 500 38.16 22.82 25.64
CA ILE A 500 37.09 22.17 24.88
C ILE A 500 36.81 22.96 23.59
N GLU A 501 36.79 24.30 23.63
CA GLU A 501 36.65 25.11 22.43
C GLU A 501 37.83 24.91 21.46
N GLY A 502 39.05 24.79 21.98
CA GLY A 502 40.23 24.40 21.20
C GLY A 502 40.06 23.03 20.54
N SER A 503 39.55 22.03 21.27
CA SER A 503 39.30 20.69 20.74
C SER A 503 38.22 20.65 19.65
N ILE A 504 37.16 21.46 19.79
CA ILE A 504 36.09 21.58 18.80
C ILE A 504 36.62 22.24 17.53
N ARG A 505 37.47 23.27 17.64
CA ARG A 505 38.10 23.89 16.46
C ARG A 505 39.02 22.92 15.71
N VAL A 506 39.72 22.05 16.44
CA VAL A 506 40.52 20.98 15.82
C VAL A 506 39.61 19.97 15.13
N LEU A 507 38.51 19.55 15.75
CA LEU A 507 37.51 18.65 15.14
C LEU A 507 36.86 19.27 13.90
N ASP A 508 36.54 20.56 13.90
CA ASP A 508 36.02 21.27 12.72
C ASP A 508 37.05 21.29 11.58
N GLN A 509 38.33 21.47 11.91
CA GLN A 509 39.42 21.42 10.93
C GLN A 509 39.60 20.00 10.37
N GLU A 510 39.48 18.97 11.20
CA GLU A 510 39.51 17.57 10.77
C GLU A 510 38.29 17.19 9.93
N LEU A 511 37.08 17.63 10.31
CA LEU A 511 35.85 17.44 9.53
C LEU A 511 35.93 18.15 8.18
N ALA A 512 36.48 19.37 8.11
CA ALA A 512 36.73 20.06 6.85
C ALA A 512 37.75 19.30 5.98
N ASN A 513 38.77 18.69 6.58
CA ASN A 513 39.72 17.84 5.87
C ASN A 513 39.08 16.53 5.37
N VAL A 514 38.18 15.92 6.14
CA VAL A 514 37.40 14.74 5.74
C VAL A 514 36.42 15.11 4.62
N GLY A 515 35.75 16.26 4.70
CA GLY A 515 34.87 16.78 3.65
C GLY A 515 35.62 16.95 2.32
N LYS A 516 36.82 17.56 2.35
CA LYS A 516 37.69 17.67 1.17
C LYS A 516 38.14 16.31 0.62
N LYS A 517 38.42 15.34 1.50
CA LYS A 517 38.74 13.97 1.08
C LYS A 517 37.53 13.29 0.45
N LEU A 518 36.33 13.49 1.00
CA LEU A 518 35.09 12.91 0.48
C LEU A 518 34.71 13.52 -0.87
N GLU A 519 34.86 14.83 -1.06
CA GLU A 519 34.68 15.49 -2.36
C GLU A 519 35.67 14.96 -3.39
N ARG A 520 36.93 14.73 -2.99
CA ARG A 520 37.93 14.11 -3.86
C ARG A 520 37.51 12.69 -4.26
N VAL A 521 37.09 11.86 -3.31
CA VAL A 521 36.59 10.49 -3.59
C VAL A 521 35.34 10.54 -4.46
N HIS A 522 34.42 11.48 -4.23
CA HIS A 522 33.22 11.64 -5.06
C HIS A 522 33.59 12.06 -6.49
N SER A 523 34.56 12.94 -6.66
CA SER A 523 35.10 13.31 -7.98
C SER A 523 35.79 12.13 -8.69
N GLU A 524 36.50 11.29 -7.95
CA GLU A 524 37.12 10.07 -8.49
C GLU A 524 36.06 9.01 -8.86
N VAL A 525 35.05 8.81 -8.02
CA VAL A 525 33.94 7.86 -8.27
C VAL A 525 33.09 8.32 -9.47
N THR A 526 32.82 9.61 -9.61
CA THR A 526 32.10 10.15 -10.77
C THR A 526 32.92 10.03 -12.06
N LEU A 527 34.24 10.21 -12.02
CA LEU A 527 35.14 9.93 -13.15
C LEU A 527 35.16 8.44 -13.52
N ILE A 528 35.20 7.53 -12.53
CA ILE A 528 35.15 6.08 -12.75
C ILE A 528 33.79 5.66 -13.34
N ARG A 529 32.68 6.25 -12.86
CA ARG A 529 31.32 5.99 -13.38
C ARG A 529 31.16 6.50 -14.80
N GLY A 530 31.72 7.68 -15.12
CA GLY A 530 31.77 8.21 -16.49
C GLY A 530 32.62 7.36 -17.44
N ARG A 531 33.72 6.78 -16.96
CA ARG A 531 34.57 5.87 -17.73
C ARG A 531 33.87 4.53 -18.01
N ARG A 532 33.15 3.97 -17.03
CA ARG A 532 32.29 2.78 -17.23
C ARG A 532 31.12 3.05 -18.17
N GLY A 533 30.49 4.23 -18.08
CA GLY A 533 29.41 4.59 -19.02
C GLY A 533 29.86 4.58 -20.48
N LYS A 534 31.06 5.09 -20.78
CA LYS A 534 31.66 5.00 -22.13
C LYS A 534 32.03 3.56 -22.50
N GLN A 535 32.46 2.75 -21.54
CA GLN A 535 32.78 1.34 -21.75
C GLN A 535 31.51 0.52 -22.05
N ASP A 536 30.41 0.78 -21.35
CA ASP A 536 29.11 0.17 -21.57
C ASP A 536 28.47 0.63 -22.90
N GLU A 537 28.68 1.88 -23.30
CA GLU A 537 28.26 2.38 -24.62
C GLU A 537 29.07 1.74 -25.76
N LEU A 538 30.35 1.46 -25.53
CA LEU A 538 31.22 0.75 -26.47
C LEU A 538 30.86 -0.74 -26.55
N ILE A 539 30.55 -1.38 -25.42
CA ILE A 539 30.03 -2.76 -25.38
C ILE A 539 28.66 -2.85 -26.07
N ARG A 540 27.77 -1.86 -25.90
CA ARG A 540 26.49 -1.84 -26.63
C ARG A 540 26.65 -1.62 -28.14
N ARG A 541 27.67 -0.89 -28.58
CA ARG A 541 27.93 -0.62 -30.01
C ARG A 541 28.65 -1.75 -30.74
N TRP A 542 29.37 -2.60 -30.01
CA TRP A 542 30.25 -3.62 -30.60
C TRP A 542 29.98 -5.04 -30.08
N GLY A 543 29.08 -5.22 -29.12
CA GLY A 543 28.72 -6.49 -28.49
C GLY A 543 27.40 -7.09 -28.98
N SER A 544 27.07 -6.89 -30.27
CA SER A 544 26.01 -7.61 -30.98
C SER A 544 26.66 -8.66 -31.87
#